data_AF-A0A7G9FSN8-F1
#
_entry.id   AF-A0A7G9FSN8-F1
#
_cell.length_a   1.000
_cell.length_b   1.000
_cell.length_c   1.000
_cell.angle_alpha   90.00
_cell.angle_beta   90.00
_cell.angle_gamma   90.00
#
_symmetry.space_group_name_H-M   'P 1'
#
loop_
_entity.id
_entity.type
_entity.pdbx_description
1 polymer ?
#
loop_
_entity_poly.entity_id
_entity_poly.type
_entity_poly.pdbx_seq_one_letter_code
_entity_poly.pdbx_strand_id
1 'polypeptide(L)'
;MAVVEEILRSEADGSISFGNHKLAKKAKVEDYEHAGDLLKVKTYNEMTKLEKNGMFLYESVPGTSVLEFKESDNSVEFIVEGDEDSQITVGLKDDTEYEVFIDGKNVGTMKTGLGGKLSLSVELEAAGEVPVKIVEA
;
A
#
# COMPACT_ATOMS: atom_id res chain seq x y z
N MET A 1 15.54 2.80 -5.86
CA MET A 1 15.65 1.44 -5.28
C MET A 1 16.07 1.55 -3.82
N ALA A 2 15.29 2.31 -3.07
CA ALA A 2 15.36 2.31 -1.63
C ALA A 2 14.49 1.14 -1.15
N VAL A 3 15.08 -0.04 -1.04
CA VAL A 3 14.44 -1.12 -0.27
C VAL A 3 14.24 -0.56 1.14
N VAL A 4 13.03 -0.64 1.69
CA VAL A 4 12.80 -0.20 3.08
C VAL A 4 13.60 -1.14 3.98
N GLU A 5 14.78 -0.69 4.40
CA GLU A 5 15.66 -1.45 5.30
C GLU A 5 14.96 -1.71 6.65
N GLU A 6 14.10 -0.77 7.05
CA GLU A 6 13.18 -0.88 8.17
C GLU A 6 11.80 -1.36 7.67
N ILE A 7 11.20 -2.34 8.34
CA ILE A 7 9.90 -2.93 7.90
C ILE A 7 8.77 -1.91 7.87
N LEU A 8 8.83 -0.90 8.73
CA LEU A 8 7.88 0.20 8.85
C LEU A 8 8.61 1.40 9.46
N ARG A 9 8.44 2.58 8.87
CA ARG A 9 8.95 3.86 9.38
C ARG A 9 8.01 5.01 9.05
N SER A 10 8.08 6.07 9.85
CA SER A 10 7.42 7.35 9.58
C SER A 10 8.33 8.26 8.77
N GLU A 11 7.77 8.96 7.79
CA GLU A 11 8.48 9.94 6.97
C GLU A 11 8.30 11.36 7.52
N ALA A 12 9.18 12.28 7.11
CA ALA A 12 9.18 13.66 7.60
C ALA A 12 7.91 14.46 7.23
N ASP A 13 7.20 14.04 6.19
CA ASP A 13 5.96 14.67 5.71
C ASP A 13 4.69 14.07 6.36
N GLY A 14 4.87 13.13 7.29
CA GLY A 14 3.80 12.43 8.00
C GLY A 14 3.24 11.19 7.29
N SER A 15 3.74 10.84 6.10
CA SER A 15 3.46 9.54 5.47
C SER A 15 4.21 8.41 6.18
N ILE A 16 3.95 7.17 5.77
CA ILE A 16 4.67 5.99 6.24
C ILE A 16 5.25 5.20 5.07
N SER A 17 6.42 4.61 5.27
CA SER A 17 7.01 3.64 4.35
C SER A 17 7.10 2.29 5.04
N PHE A 18 6.73 1.22 4.34
CA PHE A 18 6.66 -0.12 4.91
C PHE A 18 6.86 -1.23 3.89
N GLY A 19 7.07 -2.44 4.37
CA GLY A 19 7.21 -3.61 3.52
C GLY A 19 8.62 -3.81 2.99
N ASN A 20 9.00 -5.06 2.82
CA ASN A 20 10.28 -5.45 2.26
C ASN A 20 10.10 -6.74 1.45
N HIS A 21 9.91 -6.55 0.14
CA HIS A 21 9.73 -7.63 -0.83
C HIS A 21 10.97 -8.51 -1.00
N LYS A 22 12.16 -8.06 -0.56
CA LYS A 22 13.41 -8.84 -0.62
C LYS A 22 13.54 -9.86 0.51
N LEU A 23 12.69 -9.81 1.53
CA LEU A 23 12.78 -10.74 2.66
C LEU A 23 12.32 -12.14 2.24
N ALA A 24 13.23 -13.10 2.25
CA ALA A 24 12.91 -14.52 2.04
C ALA A 24 12.10 -15.15 3.19
N LYS A 25 12.02 -14.49 4.36
CA LYS A 25 11.27 -14.95 5.52
C LYS A 25 10.38 -13.84 6.05
N LYS A 26 9.17 -14.22 6.45
CA LYS A 26 8.20 -13.36 7.12
C LYS A 26 8.84 -12.58 8.27
N ALA A 27 8.70 -11.26 8.21
CA ALA A 27 8.94 -10.36 9.31
C ALA A 27 7.65 -9.60 9.66
N LYS A 28 7.64 -8.99 10.86
CA LYS A 28 6.50 -8.19 11.33
C LYS A 28 6.94 -7.06 12.26
N VAL A 29 6.20 -5.97 12.22
CA VAL A 29 6.17 -4.89 13.21
C VAL A 29 4.74 -4.79 13.72
N GLU A 30 4.56 -4.69 15.02
CA GLU A 30 3.26 -4.56 15.68
C GLU A 30 3.32 -3.39 16.67
N ASP A 31 2.16 -2.86 17.04
CA ASP A 31 2.01 -1.79 18.04
C ASP A 31 2.85 -0.53 17.72
N TYR A 32 3.03 -0.20 16.43
CA TYR A 32 3.76 1.00 16.01
C TYR A 32 2.84 2.22 16.06
N GLU A 33 3.15 3.18 16.93
CA GLU A 33 2.38 4.41 17.06
C GLU A 33 2.74 5.42 15.94
N HIS A 34 1.73 5.85 15.18
CA HIS A 34 1.89 6.92 14.18
C HIS A 34 0.64 7.80 14.15
N ALA A 35 0.81 9.11 14.34
CA ALA A 35 -0.27 10.09 14.29
C ALA A 35 -1.51 9.76 15.17
N GLY A 36 -1.32 9.01 16.27
CA GLY A 36 -2.39 8.58 17.17
C GLY A 36 -3.03 7.23 16.82
N ASP A 37 -2.59 6.58 15.75
CA ASP A 37 -3.01 5.25 15.33
C ASP A 37 -1.96 4.19 15.68
N LEU A 38 -2.41 2.93 15.79
CA LEU A 38 -1.55 1.76 15.93
C LEU A 38 -1.45 1.00 14.61
N LEU A 39 -0.23 0.92 14.08
CA LEU A 39 0.07 0.24 12.83
C LEU A 39 0.70 -1.13 13.08
N LYS A 40 0.35 -2.06 12.19
CA LYS A 40 0.91 -3.40 12.15
C LYS A 40 1.23 -3.79 10.72
N VAL A 41 2.48 -4.16 10.50
CA VAL A 41 2.98 -4.61 9.19
C VAL A 41 3.44 -6.05 9.29
N LYS A 42 3.05 -6.86 8.30
CA LYS A 42 3.60 -8.20 8.05
C LYS A 42 4.12 -8.21 6.62
N THR A 43 5.38 -8.56 6.41
CA THR A 43 5.98 -8.49 5.07
C THR A 43 7.03 -9.57 4.82
N TYR A 44 7.08 -10.04 3.58
CA TYR A 44 8.09 -10.87 2.96
C TYR A 44 7.81 -10.97 1.46
N ASN A 45 8.66 -11.67 0.71
CA ASN A 45 8.57 -11.78 -0.75
C ASN A 45 7.19 -12.24 -1.29
N GLU A 46 6.44 -13.06 -0.56
CA GLU A 46 5.12 -13.51 -1.04
C GLU A 46 3.96 -12.59 -0.64
N MET A 47 4.13 -11.71 0.36
CA MET A 47 3.05 -10.82 0.80
C MET A 47 3.54 -9.65 1.66
N THR A 48 2.98 -8.46 1.43
CA THR A 48 3.05 -7.31 2.33
C THR A 48 1.65 -6.91 2.76
N LYS A 49 1.42 -6.73 4.07
CA LYS A 49 0.13 -6.34 4.64
C LYS A 49 0.32 -5.28 5.72
N LEU A 50 -0.51 -4.24 5.66
CA LEU A 50 -0.66 -3.20 6.66
C LEU A 50 -2.06 -3.25 7.27
N GLU A 51 -2.10 -3.20 8.59
CA GLU A 51 -3.29 -3.01 9.40
C GLU A 51 -3.14 -1.71 10.21
N LYS A 52 -4.24 -0.97 10.35
CA LYS A 52 -4.34 0.27 11.14
C LYS A 52 -5.46 0.11 12.15
N ASN A 53 -5.14 0.25 13.44
CA ASN A 53 -6.06 0.01 14.56
C ASN A 53 -6.76 -1.36 14.48
N GLY A 54 -6.04 -2.38 14.01
CA GLY A 54 -6.57 -3.73 13.80
C GLY A 54 -7.48 -3.91 12.57
N MET A 55 -7.72 -2.85 11.79
CA MET A 55 -8.47 -2.89 10.54
C MET A 55 -7.52 -3.05 9.35
N PHE A 56 -8.00 -3.72 8.29
CA PHE A 56 -7.27 -3.88 7.03
C PHE A 56 -7.07 -2.52 6.37
N LEU A 57 -5.86 -2.25 5.86
CA LEU A 57 -5.58 -1.01 5.12
C LEU A 57 -4.89 -1.27 3.77
N TYR A 58 -3.93 -2.19 3.72
CA TYR A 58 -3.23 -2.53 2.49
C TYR A 58 -2.81 -3.99 2.50
N GLU A 59 -2.86 -4.66 1.36
CA GLU A 59 -2.22 -5.95 1.14
C GLU A 59 -1.73 -6.07 -0.31
N SER A 60 -0.59 -6.73 -0.52
CA SER A 60 -0.06 -7.05 -1.84
C SER A 60 0.31 -8.54 -1.92
N VAL A 61 0.07 -9.15 -3.08
CA VAL A 61 0.52 -10.51 -3.41
C VAL A 61 1.01 -10.53 -4.87
N PRO A 62 2.31 -10.78 -5.14
CA PRO A 62 3.41 -10.97 -4.20
C PRO A 62 3.71 -9.75 -3.32
N GLY A 63 4.62 -9.90 -2.36
CA GLY A 63 4.96 -8.85 -1.41
C GLY A 63 5.68 -7.68 -2.07
N THR A 64 5.38 -6.47 -1.60
CA THR A 64 5.94 -5.22 -2.13
C THR A 64 6.68 -4.44 -1.03
N SER A 65 7.52 -3.50 -1.45
CA SER A 65 7.93 -2.36 -0.65
C SER A 65 7.07 -1.15 -1.02
N VAL A 66 6.56 -0.45 -0.02
CA VAL A 66 5.65 0.69 -0.17
C VAL A 66 6.30 1.91 0.45
N LEU A 67 6.39 2.99 -0.31
CA LEU A 67 6.98 4.26 0.10
C LEU A 67 5.92 5.35 0.11
N GLU A 68 6.08 6.30 1.04
CA GLU A 68 5.27 7.51 1.12
C GLU A 68 3.75 7.26 1.14
N PHE A 69 3.32 6.17 1.78
CA PHE A 69 1.91 5.82 1.89
C PHE A 69 1.19 6.85 2.74
N LYS A 70 0.16 7.46 2.14
CA LYS A 70 -0.58 8.56 2.72
C LYS A 70 -2.07 8.41 2.45
N GLU A 71 -2.85 8.49 3.52
CA GLU A 71 -4.29 8.62 3.48
C GLU A 71 -4.67 10.10 3.63
N SER A 72 -5.70 10.52 2.91
CA SER A 72 -6.41 11.78 3.09
C SER A 72 -7.91 11.49 3.11
N ASP A 73 -8.74 12.49 3.42
CA ASP A 73 -10.20 12.29 3.53
C ASP A 73 -10.82 11.62 2.29
N ASN A 74 -10.29 11.93 1.10
CA ASN A 74 -10.83 11.52 -0.19
C ASN A 74 -9.78 10.85 -1.12
N SER A 75 -8.59 10.52 -0.62
CA SER A 75 -7.57 9.87 -1.45
C SER A 75 -6.61 8.98 -0.66
N VAL A 76 -6.01 8.03 -1.38
CA VAL A 76 -4.87 7.24 -0.92
C VAL A 76 -3.79 7.31 -1.99
N GLU A 77 -2.57 7.62 -1.58
CA GLU A 77 -1.41 7.79 -2.47
C GLU A 77 -0.21 7.02 -1.89
N PHE A 78 0.54 6.34 -2.75
CA PHE A 78 1.76 5.63 -2.37
C PHE A 78 2.62 5.32 -3.59
N ILE A 79 3.89 5.00 -3.37
CA ILE A 79 4.80 4.45 -4.37
C ILE A 79 5.08 2.99 -4.01
N VAL A 80 5.10 2.11 -5.00
CA VAL A 80 5.29 0.68 -4.78
C VAL A 80 6.41 0.12 -5.66
N GLU A 81 7.22 -0.77 -5.08
CA GLU A 81 8.29 -1.53 -5.76
C GLU A 81 8.14 -3.02 -5.42
N GLY A 82 8.43 -3.89 -6.40
CA GLY A 82 8.41 -5.34 -6.26
C GLY A 82 9.26 -6.02 -7.32
N ASP A 83 9.55 -7.32 -7.10
CA ASP A 83 10.28 -8.16 -8.06
C ASP A 83 9.37 -8.78 -9.13
N GLU A 84 8.06 -8.81 -8.87
CA GLU A 84 7.03 -9.42 -9.71
C GLU A 84 5.80 -8.49 -9.73
N ASP A 85 5.01 -8.57 -10.79
CA ASP A 85 3.70 -7.93 -10.85
C ASP A 85 2.83 -8.34 -9.66
N SER A 86 2.21 -7.36 -9.03
CA SER A 86 1.52 -7.58 -7.76
C SER A 86 0.06 -7.17 -7.83
N GLN A 87 -0.78 -8.01 -7.22
CA GLN A 87 -2.15 -7.67 -6.91
C GLN A 87 -2.20 -6.93 -5.58
N ILE A 88 -2.57 -5.65 -5.64
CA ILE A 88 -2.66 -4.77 -4.47
C ILE A 88 -4.14 -4.59 -4.10
N THR A 89 -4.49 -4.80 -2.84
CA THR A 89 -5.80 -4.47 -2.29
C THR A 89 -5.66 -3.35 -1.26
N VAL A 90 -6.45 -2.29 -1.41
CA VAL A 90 -6.46 -1.12 -0.53
C VAL A 90 -7.80 -1.02 0.19
N GLY A 91 -7.76 -0.72 1.49
CA GLY A 91 -8.93 -0.38 2.30
C GLY A 91 -9.33 1.08 2.08
N LEU A 92 -10.61 1.30 1.78
CA LEU A 92 -11.22 2.57 1.35
C LEU A 92 -12.64 2.67 1.94
N LYS A 93 -13.37 3.74 1.62
CA LYS A 93 -14.78 3.88 2.01
C LYS A 93 -15.65 2.84 1.30
N ASP A 94 -16.69 2.38 1.97
CA ASP A 94 -17.68 1.45 1.42
C ASP A 94 -18.51 2.11 0.32
N ASP A 95 -18.90 1.33 -0.71
CA ASP A 95 -19.84 1.74 -1.77
C ASP A 95 -19.48 3.08 -2.47
N THR A 96 -18.19 3.37 -2.61
CA THR A 96 -17.66 4.67 -3.09
C THR A 96 -16.93 4.49 -4.43
N GLU A 97 -17.08 5.45 -5.34
CA GLU A 97 -16.40 5.48 -6.64
C GLU A 97 -15.06 6.22 -6.54
N TYR A 98 -14.06 5.70 -7.25
CA TYR A 98 -12.70 6.23 -7.25
C TYR A 98 -12.11 6.28 -8.65
N GLU A 99 -11.45 7.37 -9.00
CA GLU A 99 -10.50 7.41 -10.11
C GLU A 99 -9.14 6.84 -9.68
N VAL A 100 -8.60 5.94 -10.48
CA VAL A 100 -7.32 5.27 -10.18
C VAL A 100 -6.26 5.68 -11.19
N PHE A 101 -5.08 6.02 -10.68
CA PHE A 101 -3.90 6.34 -11.46
C PHE A 101 -2.76 5.39 -11.09
N ILE A 102 -2.13 4.78 -12.09
CA ILE A 102 -0.95 3.92 -11.95
C ILE A 102 0.11 4.48 -12.89
N ASP A 103 1.32 4.72 -12.38
CA ASP A 103 2.41 5.36 -13.16
C ASP A 103 1.96 6.70 -13.79
N GLY A 104 1.16 7.47 -13.05
CA GLY A 104 0.57 8.73 -13.50
C GLY A 104 -0.51 8.62 -14.59
N LYS A 105 -0.84 7.41 -15.06
CA LYS A 105 -1.87 7.16 -16.08
C LYS A 105 -3.18 6.79 -15.42
N ASN A 106 -4.27 7.44 -15.83
CA ASN A 106 -5.61 7.07 -15.37
C ASN A 106 -5.98 5.71 -15.96
N VAL A 107 -6.26 4.72 -15.11
CA VAL A 107 -6.64 3.35 -15.50
C VAL A 107 -8.15 3.09 -15.39
N GLY A 108 -8.92 4.12 -15.08
CA GLY A 108 -10.38 4.12 -15.05
C GLY A 108 -10.97 4.42 -13.66
N THR A 109 -12.30 4.46 -13.64
CA THR A 109 -13.09 4.58 -12.41
C THR A 109 -13.45 3.19 -11.89
N MET A 110 -13.29 2.98 -10.60
CA MET A 110 -13.62 1.72 -9.93
C MET A 110 -14.47 2.00 -8.69
N LYS A 111 -15.38 1.08 -8.35
CA LYS A 111 -16.27 1.22 -7.20
C LYS A 111 -15.96 0.17 -6.14
N THR A 112 -15.83 0.58 -4.89
CA THR A 112 -15.69 -0.34 -3.76
C THR A 112 -17.03 -1.02 -3.45
N GLY A 113 -16.98 -2.25 -2.93
CA GLY A 113 -18.16 -2.90 -2.37
C GLY A 113 -18.46 -2.43 -0.93
N LEU A 114 -19.39 -3.11 -0.25
CA LEU A 114 -19.74 -2.87 1.17
C LEU A 114 -18.64 -3.23 2.17
N GLY A 115 -17.53 -3.79 1.71
CA GLY A 115 -16.37 -4.08 2.54
C GLY A 115 -15.21 -3.09 2.35
N GLY A 116 -15.43 -2.03 1.58
CA GLY A 116 -14.48 -0.92 1.45
C GLY A 116 -13.14 -1.35 0.90
N LYS A 117 -13.13 -2.26 -0.08
CA LYS A 117 -11.88 -2.76 -0.68
C LYS A 117 -11.86 -2.53 -2.16
N LEU A 118 -10.70 -2.10 -2.64
CA LEU A 118 -10.40 -1.98 -4.06
C LEU A 118 -9.14 -2.78 -4.38
N SER A 119 -9.19 -3.59 -5.43
CA SER A 119 -8.06 -4.40 -5.89
C SER A 119 -7.55 -3.92 -7.24
N LEU A 120 -6.23 -3.74 -7.34
CA LEU A 120 -5.50 -3.21 -8.48
C LEU A 120 -4.42 -4.22 -8.89
N SER A 121 -4.21 -4.38 -10.19
CA SER A 121 -3.03 -5.08 -10.73
C SER A 121 -1.99 -4.03 -11.11
N VAL A 122 -0.79 -4.14 -10.55
CA VAL A 122 0.31 -3.20 -10.83
C VAL A 122 1.47 -3.96 -11.45
N GLU A 123 1.88 -3.54 -12.64
CA GLU A 123 3.07 -4.04 -13.33
C GLU A 123 4.31 -3.49 -12.63
N LEU A 124 5.08 -4.35 -11.97
CA LEU A 124 6.25 -3.96 -11.17
C LEU A 124 7.53 -4.57 -11.72
N GLU A 125 7.43 -5.72 -12.39
CA GLU A 125 8.59 -6.41 -12.95
C GLU A 125 9.34 -5.45 -13.89
N ALA A 126 10.60 -5.17 -13.54
CA ALA A 126 11.48 -4.22 -14.25
C ALA A 126 11.00 -2.75 -14.33
N ALA A 127 9.90 -2.37 -13.67
CA ALA A 127 9.40 -0.99 -13.63
C ALA A 127 10.09 -0.13 -12.56
N GLY A 128 10.61 -0.76 -11.50
CA GLY A 128 11.18 -0.06 -10.35
C GLY A 128 10.09 0.50 -9.44
N GLU A 129 10.12 1.80 -9.18
CA GLU A 129 9.17 2.49 -8.31
C GLU A 129 7.97 3.00 -9.11
N VAL A 130 6.77 2.49 -8.80
CA VAL A 130 5.53 2.84 -9.51
C VAL A 130 4.60 3.64 -8.58
N PRO A 131 4.28 4.92 -8.89
CA PRO A 131 3.32 5.69 -8.12
C PRO A 131 1.89 5.21 -8.39
N VAL A 132 1.11 5.06 -7.31
CA VAL A 132 -0.32 4.73 -7.33
C VAL A 132 -1.08 5.81 -6.58
N LYS A 133 -2.18 6.28 -7.19
CA LYS A 133 -3.07 7.28 -6.60
C LYS A 133 -4.52 6.87 -6.83
N ILE A 134 -5.30 6.87 -5.76
CA ILE A 134 -6.72 6.53 -5.74
C ILE A 134 -7.46 7.73 -5.16
N VAL A 135 -8.36 8.34 -5.92
CA VAL A 135 -9.06 9.58 -5.55
C VAL A 135 -10.56 9.36 -5.68
N GLU A 136 -11.33 9.74 -4.67
CA GLU A 136 -12.80 9.68 -4.71
C GLU A 136 -13.33 10.52 -5.88
N ALA A 137 -14.23 9.94 -6.68
CA ALA A 137 -14.78 10.53 -7.90
C ALA A 137 -15.94 11.51 -7.64
#